data_AF-A0A8S3G4D0-F1
#
_entry.id   AF-A0A8S3G4D0-F1
#
_cell.length_a   1.000
_cell.length_b   1.000
_cell.length_c   1.000
_cell.angle_alpha   90.00
_cell.angle_beta   90.00
_cell.angle_gamma   90.00
#
_symmetry.space_group_name_H-M   'P 1'
#
loop_
_entity.id
_entity.type
_entity.pdbx_description
1 polymer ?
#
loop_
_entity_poly.entity_id
_entity_poly.type
_entity_poly.pdbx_seq_one_letter_code
_entity_poly.pdbx_strand_id
1 'polypeptide(L)'
;HPQRSDDLNQFVCVHNGIITNYKDIKQYLTNKGYRFESETDTEVVVKLVKYLYDKHKNENITFQKLIEMACSQLEGAFALLFKSVHYPGELCATRRGSPMVIGVKCADQLGANHIPVMFSK
;
A
#
# COMPACT_ATOMS: atom_id res chain seq x y z
N HIS A 1 -1.03 8.88 -10.25
CA HIS A 1 -1.57 7.67 -9.58
C HIS A 1 -2.95 7.32 -10.13
N PRO A 2 -3.39 6.04 -10.06
CA PRO A 2 -2.74 4.91 -9.39
C PRO A 2 -1.46 4.42 -10.10
N GLN A 3 -0.47 3.98 -9.32
CA GLN A 3 0.65 3.17 -9.83
C GLN A 3 0.37 1.69 -9.60
N ARG A 4 0.89 0.83 -10.47
CA ARG A 4 0.66 -0.63 -10.48
C ARG A 4 1.92 -1.42 -10.17
N SER A 5 1.77 -2.60 -9.57
CA SER A 5 2.89 -3.51 -9.30
C SER A 5 3.43 -4.21 -10.54
N ASP A 6 2.54 -4.57 -11.46
CA ASP A 6 2.79 -5.37 -12.67
C ASP A 6 1.68 -5.13 -13.71
N ASP A 7 1.84 -5.74 -14.89
CA ASP A 7 0.89 -5.64 -16.00
C ASP A 7 -0.51 -6.20 -15.70
N LEU A 8 -0.62 -7.09 -14.70
CA LEU A 8 -1.88 -7.69 -14.26
C LEU A 8 -2.57 -6.85 -13.16
N ASN A 9 -1.98 -5.71 -12.77
CA ASN A 9 -2.47 -4.84 -11.71
C ASN A 9 -2.74 -5.59 -10.38
N GLN A 10 -1.87 -6.54 -10.02
CA GLN A 10 -2.08 -7.34 -8.80
C GLN A 10 -2.20 -6.46 -7.54
N PHE A 11 -1.43 -5.38 -7.48
CA PHE A 11 -1.55 -4.31 -6.49
C PHE A 11 -1.54 -2.96 -7.19
N VAL A 12 -2.37 -2.04 -6.69
CA VAL A 12 -2.39 -0.65 -7.13
C VAL A 12 -2.37 0.28 -5.92
N CYS A 13 -1.72 1.44 -6.08
CA CYS A 13 -1.56 2.42 -5.01
C CYS A 13 -1.77 3.85 -5.50
N VAL A 14 -2.50 4.65 -4.71
CA VAL A 14 -2.43 6.12 -4.79
C VAL A 14 -1.64 6.67 -3.61
N HIS A 15 -0.83 7.68 -3.88
CA HIS A 15 0.13 8.27 -2.94
C HIS A 15 0.03 9.79 -2.95
N ASN A 16 0.10 10.37 -1.77
CA ASN A 16 0.31 11.80 -1.59
C ASN A 16 1.43 12.02 -0.57
N GLY A 17 2.47 12.75 -0.97
CA GLY A 17 3.69 12.93 -0.19
C GLY A 17 4.94 12.51 -0.97
N ILE A 18 6.03 12.24 -0.24
CA ILE A 18 7.32 11.88 -0.81
C ILE A 18 7.90 10.70 -0.01
N ILE A 19 8.35 9.67 -0.73
CA ILE A 19 9.17 8.59 -0.18
C ILE A 19 10.64 8.95 -0.36
N THR A 20 11.35 9.27 0.72
CA THR A 20 12.71 9.84 0.63
C THR A 20 13.77 8.81 0.25
N ASN A 21 13.58 7.54 0.64
CA ASN A 21 14.50 6.44 0.37
C ASN A 21 14.11 5.60 -0.86
N TYR A 22 13.30 6.14 -1.79
CA TYR A 22 12.81 5.39 -2.94
C TYR A 22 13.92 4.87 -3.86
N LYS A 23 15.06 5.56 -3.97
CA LYS A 23 16.17 5.16 -4.84
C LYS A 23 16.79 3.84 -4.39
N ASP A 24 17.01 3.68 -3.08
CA ASP A 24 17.60 2.48 -2.50
C ASP A 24 16.67 1.28 -2.70
N ILE A 25 15.38 1.47 -2.44
CA ILE A 25 14.37 0.43 -2.65
C ILE A 25 14.23 0.10 -4.14
N LYS A 26 14.25 1.09 -5.03
CA LYS A 26 14.20 0.87 -6.49
C LYS A 26 15.38 0.04 -6.96
N GLN A 27 16.59 0.36 -6.50
CA GLN A 27 17.79 -0.40 -6.83
C GLN A 27 17.70 -1.84 -6.31
N TYR A 28 17.25 -2.03 -5.07
CA TYR A 28 17.03 -3.34 -4.49
C TYR A 28 16.05 -4.19 -5.31
N LEU A 29 14.89 -3.64 -5.66
CA LEU A 29 13.87 -4.36 -6.44
C LEU A 29 14.33 -4.63 -7.87
N THR A 30 15.06 -3.70 -8.49
CA THR A 30 15.67 -3.91 -9.81
C THR A 30 16.63 -5.10 -9.79
N ASN A 31 17.46 -5.23 -8.75
CA ASN A 31 18.34 -6.39 -8.57
C ASN A 31 17.57 -7.71 -8.32
N LYS A 32 16.30 -7.62 -7.91
CA LYS A 32 15.38 -8.76 -7.79
C LYS A 32 14.59 -9.05 -9.07
N GLY A 33 14.88 -8.34 -10.17
CA GLY A 33 14.26 -8.56 -11.48
C GLY A 33 12.99 -7.75 -11.73
N TYR A 34 12.63 -6.82 -10.84
CA TYR A 34 11.47 -5.94 -11.07
C TYR A 34 11.82 -4.88 -12.12
N ARG A 35 10.95 -4.74 -13.13
CA ARG A 35 11.02 -3.67 -14.11
C ARG A 35 10.17 -2.50 -13.65
N PHE A 36 10.67 -1.28 -13.86
CA PHE A 36 9.98 -0.04 -13.55
C PHE A 36 9.56 0.65 -14.84
N GLU A 37 8.35 1.18 -14.86
CA GLU A 37 7.71 1.86 -15.99
C GLU A 37 7.67 3.37 -15.79
N SER A 38 7.97 3.85 -14.58
CA SER A 38 7.99 5.25 -14.20
C SER A 38 9.22 5.62 -13.37
N GLU A 39 9.41 6.93 -13.21
CA GLU A 39 10.40 7.52 -12.33
C GLU A 39 9.82 7.92 -10.97
N THR A 40 8.54 7.64 -10.73
CA THR A 40 7.86 8.04 -9.50
C THR A 40 8.28 7.15 -8.33
N ASP A 41 8.46 7.77 -7.18
CA ASP A 41 8.67 7.10 -5.89
C ASP A 41 7.53 6.13 -5.52
N THR A 42 6.33 6.40 -6.00
CA THR A 42 5.14 5.62 -5.67
C THR A 42 5.12 4.26 -6.36
N GLU A 43 5.70 4.15 -7.55
CA GLU A 43 5.82 2.85 -8.21
C GLU A 43 6.72 1.91 -7.38
N VAL A 44 7.73 2.48 -6.71
CA VAL A 44 8.60 1.74 -5.79
C VAL A 44 7.79 1.15 -4.64
N VAL A 45 6.86 1.91 -4.08
CA VAL A 45 5.97 1.44 -3.00
C VAL A 45 5.13 0.24 -3.44
N VAL A 46 4.44 0.34 -4.58
CA VAL A 46 3.53 -0.74 -5.01
C VAL A 46 4.28 -2.00 -5.46
N LYS A 47 5.48 -1.85 -6.04
CA LYS A 47 6.35 -3.00 -6.36
C LYS A 47 6.97 -3.62 -5.11
N LEU A 48 7.28 -2.84 -4.08
CA LEU A 48 7.71 -3.36 -2.78
C LEU A 48 6.61 -4.21 -2.13
N VAL A 49 5.35 -3.77 -2.16
CA VAL A 49 4.20 -4.54 -1.66
C VAL A 49 4.10 -5.88 -2.38
N LYS A 50 4.20 -5.89 -3.72
CA LYS A 50 4.21 -7.13 -4.49
C LYS A 50 5.37 -8.05 -4.11
N TYR A 51 6.57 -7.50 -3.98
CA TYR A 51 7.74 -8.27 -3.56
C TYR A 51 7.54 -8.97 -2.21
N LEU A 52 6.98 -8.26 -1.23
CA LEU A 52 6.68 -8.82 0.08
C LEU A 52 5.56 -9.87 0.01
N TYR A 53 4.54 -9.66 -0.83
CA TYR A 53 3.48 -10.63 -1.05
C TYR A 53 4.03 -11.93 -1.65
N ASP A 54 4.83 -11.83 -2.72
CA ASP A 54 5.42 -12.99 -3.38
C ASP A 54 6.33 -13.79 -2.43
N LYS A 55 7.03 -13.11 -1.50
CA LYS A 55 7.86 -13.75 -0.47
C LYS A 55 7.06 -14.52 0.58
N HIS A 56 5.86 -14.05 0.94
CA HIS A 56 5.01 -14.64 2.00
C HIS A 56 3.74 -15.30 1.45
N LYS A 57 3.71 -15.64 0.16
CA LYS A 57 2.53 -16.16 -0.53
C LYS A 57 1.95 -17.43 0.12
N ASN A 58 2.78 -18.19 0.84
CA ASN A 58 2.40 -19.43 1.50
C ASN A 58 1.96 -19.24 2.98
N GLU A 59 2.01 -18.02 3.51
CA GLU A 59 1.83 -17.75 4.94
C GLU A 59 0.45 -17.15 5.30
N ASN A 60 -0.51 -17.15 4.36
CA ASN A 60 -1.84 -16.54 4.56
C ASN A 60 -1.78 -15.13 5.19
N ILE A 61 -0.85 -14.30 4.72
CA ILE A 61 -0.62 -12.95 5.24
C ILE A 61 -1.84 -12.05 4.95
N THR A 62 -2.30 -11.33 5.97
CA THR A 62 -3.41 -10.37 5.82
C THR A 62 -2.97 -9.13 5.04
N PHE A 63 -3.91 -8.45 4.37
CA PHE A 63 -3.57 -7.26 3.60
C PHE A 63 -2.95 -6.16 4.46
N GLN A 64 -3.53 -5.94 5.65
CA GLN A 64 -3.00 -5.01 6.64
C GLN A 64 -1.54 -5.33 6.99
N LYS A 65 -1.23 -6.59 7.29
CA LYS A 65 0.13 -6.98 7.70
C LYS A 65 1.14 -6.78 6.58
N LEU A 66 0.74 -7.10 5.35
CA LEU A 66 1.56 -6.88 4.17
C LEU A 66 1.90 -5.38 3.98
N ILE A 67 0.91 -4.50 4.15
CA ILE A 67 1.13 -3.05 4.05
C ILE A 67 1.96 -2.52 5.21
N GLU A 68 1.76 -2.99 6.45
CA GLU A 68 2.62 -2.66 7.59
C GLU A 68 4.09 -2.98 7.30
N MET A 69 4.36 -4.18 6.78
CA MET A 69 5.70 -4.60 6.40
C MET A 69 6.30 -3.70 5.33
N ALA A 70 5.55 -3.35 4.28
CA ALA A 70 6.02 -2.40 3.28
C ALA A 70 6.34 -1.04 3.90
N CYS A 71 5.43 -0.47 4.69
CA CYS A 71 5.58 0.84 5.31
C CYS A 71 6.70 0.93 6.35
N SER A 72 7.10 -0.19 6.96
CA SER A 72 8.27 -0.25 7.83
C SER A 72 9.59 0.02 7.08
N GLN A 73 9.61 -0.19 5.76
CA GLN A 73 10.80 0.03 4.92
C GLN A 73 10.80 1.43 4.28
N LEU A 74 9.68 2.16 4.35
CA LEU A 74 9.55 3.47 3.73
C LEU A 74 10.00 4.59 4.69
N GLU A 75 10.72 5.56 4.14
CA GLU A 75 11.05 6.81 4.81
C GLU A 75 10.33 7.99 4.15
N GLY A 76 10.15 9.07 4.91
CA GLY A 76 9.51 10.29 4.43
C GLY A 76 8.11 10.51 5.01
N ALA A 77 7.35 11.34 4.32
CA ALA A 77 6.01 11.74 4.71
C ALA A 77 5.04 11.44 3.57
N PHE A 78 4.06 10.58 3.83
CA PHE A 78 3.16 10.02 2.83
C PHE A 78 1.78 9.68 3.37
N ALA A 79 0.81 9.66 2.48
CA ALA A 79 -0.53 9.11 2.64
C ALA A 79 -0.74 8.13 1.48
N LEU A 80 -0.99 6.86 1.79
CA LEU A 80 -1.06 5.78 0.80
C LEU A 80 -2.40 5.05 0.91
N LEU A 81 -2.98 4.70 -0.23
CA LEU A 81 -4.18 3.87 -0.32
C LEU A 81 -3.96 2.76 -1.33
N PHE A 82 -4.20 1.52 -0.90
CA PHE A 82 -3.90 0.31 -1.64
C PHE A 82 -5.16 -0.50 -1.94
N LYS A 83 -5.16 -1.12 -3.13
CA LYS A 83 -6.14 -2.13 -3.54
C LYS A 83 -5.42 -3.29 -4.21
N SER A 84 -5.96 -4.49 -4.08
CA SER A 84 -5.39 -5.69 -4.68
C SER A 84 -6.46 -6.67 -5.13
N VAL A 85 -6.16 -7.44 -6.16
CA VAL A 85 -7.01 -8.58 -6.59
C VAL A 85 -6.91 -9.78 -5.63
N HIS A 86 -5.84 -9.85 -4.84
CA HIS A 86 -5.62 -10.93 -3.86
C HIS A 86 -6.41 -10.73 -2.57
N TYR A 87 -6.86 -9.49 -2.31
CA TYR A 87 -7.64 -9.09 -1.14
C TYR A 87 -8.95 -8.43 -1.59
N PRO A 88 -9.87 -9.21 -2.21
CA PRO A 88 -11.07 -8.65 -2.83
C PRO A 88 -12.00 -8.05 -1.77
N GLY A 89 -12.52 -6.85 -2.06
CA GLY A 89 -13.39 -6.10 -1.14
C GLY A 89 -12.65 -5.31 -0.06
N GLU A 90 -11.33 -5.47 0.04
CA GLU A 90 -10.52 -4.73 0.99
C GLU A 90 -9.88 -3.48 0.38
N LEU A 91 -9.67 -2.48 1.23
CA LEU A 91 -8.94 -1.25 0.94
C LEU A 91 -8.04 -0.97 2.14
N CYS A 92 -6.73 -0.86 1.94
CA CYS A 92 -5.79 -0.60 3.02
C CYS A 92 -5.22 0.80 2.88
N ALA A 93 -5.33 1.61 3.93
CA ALA A 93 -4.88 2.99 3.95
C ALA A 93 -3.85 3.21 5.06
N THR A 94 -2.84 4.03 4.82
CA THR A 94 -1.87 4.43 5.84
C THR A 94 -1.45 5.89 5.66
N ARG A 95 -0.97 6.50 6.74
CA ARG A 95 -0.38 7.84 6.70
C ARG A 95 0.81 7.95 7.65
N ARG A 96 1.79 8.76 7.24
CA ARG A 96 2.91 9.22 8.07
C ARG A 96 3.22 10.64 7.64
N GLY A 97 3.01 11.65 8.49
CA GLY A 97 3.31 13.05 8.16
C GLY A 97 2.44 13.74 7.09
N SER A 98 1.60 13.01 6.33
CA SER A 98 0.65 13.58 5.36
C SER A 98 -0.81 13.42 5.86
N PRO A 99 -1.69 14.43 5.73
CA PRO A 99 -3.10 14.33 6.15
C PRO A 99 -3.89 13.29 5.34
N MET A 100 -4.76 12.53 6.02
CA MET A 100 -5.73 11.61 5.39
C MET A 100 -6.97 11.51 6.28
N VAL A 101 -8.17 11.53 5.68
CA VAL A 101 -9.46 11.36 6.34
C VAL A 101 -10.27 10.30 5.60
N ILE A 102 -10.99 9.44 6.35
CA ILE A 102 -11.92 8.45 5.80
C ILE A 102 -13.33 8.89 6.20
N GLY A 103 -14.14 9.25 5.21
CA GLY A 103 -15.57 9.51 5.40
C GLY A 103 -16.37 8.21 5.28
N VAL A 104 -17.31 7.98 6.19
CA VAL A 104 -18.17 6.79 6.16
C VAL A 104 -19.63 7.21 6.14
N LYS A 105 -20.39 6.64 5.21
CA LYS A 105 -21.82 6.82 5.07
C LYS A 105 -22.49 5.45 4.92
N CYS A 106 -23.51 5.20 5.72
CA CYS A 106 -24.36 4.01 5.61
C CYS A 106 -25.73 4.40 5.04
N ALA A 107 -26.40 3.47 4.34
CA ALA A 107 -27.76 3.68 3.85
C ALA A 107 -28.79 3.65 4.99
N ASP A 108 -28.56 2.78 5.97
CA ASP A 108 -29.36 2.66 7.18
C ASP A 108 -28.79 3.53 8.31
N GLN A 109 -29.62 3.86 9.31
CA GLN A 109 -29.10 4.45 10.55
C GLN A 109 -28.07 3.49 11.15
N LEU A 110 -26.83 3.97 11.31
CA LEU A 110 -25.79 3.23 12.01
C LEU A 110 -26.28 2.96 13.44
N GLY A 111 -26.53 1.69 13.78
CA GLY A 111 -26.97 1.28 15.13
C GLY A 111 -25.94 1.61 16.23
N ALA A 112 -24.72 1.97 15.84
CA ALA A 112 -23.71 2.55 16.69
C ALA A 112 -22.84 3.53 15.86
N ASN A 113 -22.40 4.62 16.47
CA ASN A 113 -21.44 5.57 15.86
C ASN A 113 -20.02 4.97 15.65
N HIS A 114 -19.84 3.66 15.85
CA HIS A 114 -18.57 2.97 15.72
C HIS A 114 -18.56 2.10 14.46
N ILE A 115 -17.77 2.54 13.49
CA ILE A 115 -17.32 1.69 12.39
C ILE A 115 -16.06 0.99 12.87
N PRO A 116 -15.91 -0.34 12.68
CA PRO A 116 -14.70 -1.04 13.08
C PRO A 116 -13.53 -0.53 12.23
N VAL A 117 -12.72 0.34 12.80
CA VAL A 117 -11.45 0.79 12.22
C VAL A 117 -10.35 0.03 12.94
N MET A 118 -9.61 -0.80 12.20
CA MET A 118 -8.41 -1.46 12.74
C MET A 118 -7.21 -0.53 12.56
N PHE A 119 -6.59 -0.16 13.67
CA PHE A 119 -5.36 0.62 13.69
C PHE A 119 -4.19 -0.28 14.03
N SER A 120 -3.14 -0.28 13.20
CA SER A 120 -1.82 -0.76 13.62
C SER A 120 -1.09 0.37 14.34
N LYS A 121 -0.40 0.03 15.43
CA LYS A 121 0.60 0.92 16.05
C LYS A 121 1.85 1.01 15.17
#